data_AF-A0A1B6FR93-F1
#
_entry.id   AF-A0A1B6FR93-F1
#
_cell.length_a   1.000
_cell.length_b   1.000
_cell.length_c   1.000
_cell.angle_alpha   90.00
_cell.angle_beta   90.00
_cell.angle_gamma   90.00
#
_symmetry.space_group_name_H-M   'P 1'
#
loop_
_entity.id
_entity.type
_entity.pdbx_description
1 polymer ?
#
loop_
_entity_poly.entity_id
_entity_poly.type
_entity_poly.pdbx_seq_one_letter_code
_entity_poly.pdbx_strand_id
1 'polypeptide(L)'
;MTAGLPCHPDALAYKKDFKNKREELTKKLFTLYNREVFDNKLPEDMLIQWSARMTSTSGYCYNKRIYSNNQIFRSSRIVLSTKILDRADRLRDTLIHELCHAATWIVNATSDGHGPNWRAWADKANCRFPELPVIKRCHDYAITTKFTYKCMSCGYCIGRHSKSLDTDRKRCGYCYGKFQVFVTAKMSTASATSGSDSVRTQRNPTGFALFVKDNYAAVKKEHNVPHGQVMKLLSQKFAEVKINKQSTDEQPS
;
A
#
# COMPACT_ATOMS: atom_id res chain seq x y z
N MET A 1 3.74 -27.24 13.99
CA MET A 1 3.60 -27.10 12.53
C MET A 1 2.12 -27.30 12.19
N THR A 2 1.31 -26.25 12.20
CA THR A 2 -0.09 -26.37 11.78
C THR A 2 -0.13 -26.34 10.25
N ALA A 3 -0.45 -27.49 9.66
CA ALA A 3 -0.78 -27.57 8.25
C ALA A 3 -1.83 -26.50 7.93
N GLY A 4 -1.53 -25.63 6.97
CA GLY A 4 -2.32 -24.45 6.69
C GLY A 4 -3.73 -24.83 6.27
N LEU A 5 -4.73 -24.41 7.05
CA LEU A 5 -6.12 -24.52 6.64
C LEU A 5 -6.30 -23.91 5.24
N PRO A 6 -7.00 -24.60 4.33
CA PRO A 6 -7.27 -24.07 3.01
C PRO A 6 -8.04 -22.74 3.12
N CYS A 7 -7.62 -21.76 2.32
CA CYS A 7 -8.25 -20.46 2.25
C CYS A 7 -9.71 -20.63 1.80
N HIS A 8 -10.66 -20.06 2.55
CA HIS A 8 -12.08 -20.12 2.20
C HIS A 8 -12.30 -19.60 0.76
N PRO A 9 -13.16 -20.24 -0.06
CA PRO A 9 -13.38 -19.85 -1.46
C PRO A 9 -13.68 -18.35 -1.63
N ASP A 10 -14.54 -17.79 -0.77
CA ASP A 10 -14.89 -16.36 -0.78
C ASP A 10 -13.70 -15.44 -0.49
N ALA A 11 -12.70 -15.92 0.24
CA ALA A 11 -11.50 -15.16 0.57
C ALA A 11 -10.47 -15.12 -0.59
N LEU A 12 -10.57 -16.05 -1.56
CA LEU A 12 -9.64 -16.12 -2.68
C LEU A 12 -9.64 -14.85 -3.52
N ALA A 13 -10.79 -14.21 -3.68
CA ALA A 13 -10.91 -12.99 -4.48
C ALA A 13 -10.06 -11.85 -3.90
N TYR A 14 -10.04 -11.71 -2.58
CA TYR A 14 -9.21 -10.70 -1.90
C TYR A 14 -7.73 -11.06 -1.87
N LYS A 15 -7.39 -12.35 -1.85
CA LYS A 15 -5.99 -12.77 -1.91
C LYS A 15 -5.41 -12.52 -3.31
N LYS A 16 -6.18 -12.75 -4.37
CA LYS A 16 -5.77 -12.56 -5.76
C LYS A 16 -5.72 -11.08 -6.17
N ASP A 17 -6.71 -10.29 -5.77
CA ASP A 17 -6.82 -8.87 -6.16
C ASP A 17 -7.01 -7.94 -4.95
N PHE A 18 -6.11 -8.07 -3.97
CA PHE A 18 -6.20 -7.30 -2.73
C PHE A 18 -6.22 -5.78 -2.99
N LYS A 19 -5.37 -5.29 -3.90
CA LYS A 19 -5.19 -3.85 -4.10
C LYS A 19 -6.49 -3.14 -4.50
N ASN A 20 -7.29 -3.76 -5.37
CA ASN A 20 -8.56 -3.19 -5.82
C ASN A 20 -9.71 -3.53 -4.86
N LYS A 21 -9.63 -4.64 -4.13
CA LYS A 21 -10.70 -5.10 -3.23
C LYS A 21 -10.51 -4.75 -1.75
N ARG A 22 -9.42 -4.07 -1.38
CA ARG A 22 -9.10 -3.79 0.03
C ARG A 22 -10.21 -3.03 0.75
N GLU A 23 -10.88 -2.09 0.10
CA GLU A 23 -11.94 -1.30 0.73
C GLU A 23 -13.19 -2.13 0.99
N GLU A 24 -13.57 -2.98 0.03
CA GLU A 24 -14.64 -3.96 0.20
C GLU A 24 -14.31 -4.94 1.33
N LEU A 25 -13.08 -5.46 1.37
CA LEU A 25 -12.62 -6.35 2.42
C LEU A 25 -12.63 -5.66 3.79
N THR A 26 -12.17 -4.41 3.89
CA THR A 26 -12.22 -3.63 5.14
C THR A 26 -13.64 -3.55 5.68
N LYS A 27 -14.62 -3.23 4.82
CA LYS A 27 -16.03 -3.16 5.24
C LYS A 27 -16.55 -4.51 5.72
N LYS A 28 -16.31 -5.58 4.96
CA LYS A 28 -16.74 -6.94 5.34
C LYS A 28 -16.13 -7.39 6.66
N LEU A 29 -14.82 -7.17 6.84
CA LEU A 29 -14.12 -7.52 8.08
C LEU A 29 -14.62 -6.68 9.26
N PHE A 30 -14.85 -5.39 9.06
CA PHE A 30 -15.41 -4.53 10.11
C PHE A 30 -16.78 -5.05 10.57
N THR A 31 -17.71 -5.29 9.65
CA THR A 31 -19.03 -5.84 9.98
C THR A 31 -18.92 -7.18 10.70
N LEU A 32 -18.06 -8.08 10.21
CA LEU A 32 -17.83 -9.37 10.84
C LEU A 32 -17.28 -9.23 12.26
N TYR A 33 -16.22 -8.45 12.46
CA TYR A 33 -15.61 -8.29 13.77
C TYR A 33 -16.48 -7.53 14.75
N ASN A 34 -17.20 -6.51 14.29
CA ASN A 34 -18.14 -5.78 15.13
C ASN A 34 -19.21 -6.72 15.69
N ARG A 35 -19.78 -7.56 14.82
CA ARG A 35 -20.79 -8.55 15.21
C ARG A 35 -20.23 -9.63 16.13
N GLU A 36 -19.13 -10.27 15.74
CA GLU A 36 -18.66 -11.50 16.36
C GLU A 36 -17.75 -11.27 17.58
N VAL A 37 -17.11 -10.10 17.68
CA VAL A 37 -16.15 -9.79 18.76
C VAL A 37 -16.66 -8.64 19.62
N PHE A 38 -17.14 -7.56 19.01
CA PHE A 38 -17.45 -6.32 19.73
C PHE A 38 -18.94 -6.15 20.07
N ASP A 39 -19.74 -7.20 19.91
CA ASP A 39 -21.17 -7.24 20.25
C ASP A 39 -22.00 -6.12 19.58
N ASN A 40 -21.61 -5.70 18.38
CA ASN A 40 -22.14 -4.54 17.65
C ASN A 40 -22.07 -3.21 18.44
N LYS A 41 -21.14 -3.08 19.40
CA LYS A 41 -20.98 -1.87 20.22
C LYS A 41 -20.12 -0.80 19.56
N LEU A 42 -19.42 -1.10 18.47
CA LEU A 42 -18.76 -0.08 17.67
C LEU A 42 -19.78 0.55 16.70
N PRO A 43 -19.78 1.88 16.51
CA PRO A 43 -20.69 2.54 15.58
C PRO A 43 -20.60 1.94 14.17
N GLU A 44 -21.73 1.59 13.55
CA GLU A 44 -21.76 1.01 12.20
C GLU A 44 -21.16 1.94 11.14
N ASP A 45 -21.25 3.25 11.37
CA ASP A 45 -20.69 4.33 10.54
C ASP A 45 -19.26 4.73 10.96
N MET A 46 -18.57 3.92 11.78
CA MET A 46 -17.19 4.19 12.20
C MET A 46 -16.30 4.45 10.98
N LEU A 47 -15.62 5.59 11.01
CA LEU A 47 -14.76 6.02 9.91
C LEU A 47 -13.47 5.19 9.87
N ILE A 48 -13.30 4.42 8.79
CA ILE A 48 -12.07 3.68 8.47
C ILE A 48 -11.49 4.22 7.16
N GLN A 49 -10.29 4.80 7.24
CA GLN A 49 -9.65 5.49 6.11
C GLN A 49 -8.33 4.83 5.70
N TRP A 50 -8.06 4.85 4.40
CA TRP A 50 -6.77 4.40 3.85
C TRP A 50 -5.82 5.58 3.62
N SER A 51 -4.58 5.45 4.09
CA SER A 51 -3.54 6.48 3.96
C SER A 51 -2.35 5.99 3.14
N ALA A 52 -1.94 6.80 2.16
CA ALA A 52 -0.69 6.62 1.42
C ALA A 52 0.51 7.28 2.08
N ARG A 53 0.28 8.12 3.09
CA ARG A 53 1.31 8.86 3.84
C ARG A 53 1.81 8.08 5.06
N MET A 54 1.02 7.14 5.57
CA MET A 54 1.37 6.32 6.72
C MET A 54 2.39 5.25 6.32
N THR A 55 3.63 5.39 6.79
CA THR A 55 4.78 4.56 6.35
C THR A 55 5.55 3.90 7.48
N SER A 56 5.27 4.25 8.74
CA SER A 56 5.91 3.67 9.93
C SER A 56 5.02 2.71 10.71
N THR A 57 3.70 2.83 10.60
CA THR A 57 2.72 1.92 11.23
C THR A 57 1.72 1.41 10.20
N SER A 58 1.22 0.19 10.44
CA SER A 58 0.27 -0.50 9.55
C SER A 58 -1.16 -0.03 9.74
N GLY A 59 -1.52 0.33 10.97
CA GLY A 59 -2.80 0.86 11.41
C GLY A 59 -2.62 1.92 12.50
N TYR A 60 -3.66 2.72 12.73
CA TYR A 60 -3.75 3.58 13.90
C TYR A 60 -5.20 3.91 14.26
N CYS A 61 -5.56 3.74 15.54
CA CYS A 61 -6.82 4.16 16.11
C CYS A 61 -6.72 5.58 16.72
N TYR A 62 -7.45 6.53 16.15
CA TYR A 62 -7.58 7.88 16.71
C TYR A 62 -8.83 7.95 17.59
N ASN A 63 -8.62 8.20 18.88
CA ASN A 63 -9.69 8.36 19.85
C ASN A 63 -9.96 9.84 20.11
N LYS A 64 -11.24 10.21 20.17
CA LYS A 64 -11.69 11.57 20.47
C LYS A 64 -12.79 11.54 21.52
N ARG A 65 -12.70 12.46 22.46
CA ARG A 65 -13.77 12.81 23.40
C ARG A 65 -14.54 14.00 22.84
N ILE A 66 -15.86 13.88 22.77
CA ILE A 66 -16.77 14.89 22.25
C ILE A 66 -17.63 15.36 23.42
N TYR A 67 -17.70 16.68 23.62
CA TYR A 67 -18.53 17.31 24.65
C TYR A 67 -19.74 17.94 23.97
N SER A 68 -20.95 17.57 24.38
CA SER A 68 -22.19 18.12 23.85
C SER A 68 -23.26 18.09 24.93
N ASN A 69 -23.96 19.20 25.16
CA ASN A 69 -25.06 19.32 26.13
C ASN A 69 -24.75 18.71 27.52
N ASN A 70 -23.59 19.05 28.10
CA ASN A 70 -23.08 18.47 29.35
C ASN A 70 -22.88 16.93 29.37
N GLN A 71 -22.93 16.27 28.22
CA GLN A 71 -22.63 14.86 28.06
C GLN A 71 -21.30 14.64 27.34
N ILE A 72 -20.64 13.53 27.69
CA ILE A 72 -19.36 13.12 27.13
C ILE A 72 -19.57 11.90 26.24
N PHE A 73 -19.34 12.08 24.95
CA PHE A 73 -19.35 11.00 23.96
C PHE A 73 -17.92 10.61 23.59
N ARG A 74 -17.70 9.33 23.33
CA ARG A 74 -16.43 8.80 22.85
C ARG A 74 -16.59 8.33 21.42
N SER A 75 -15.71 8.79 20.55
CA SER A 75 -15.64 8.38 19.15
C SER A 75 -14.23 7.90 18.81
N SER A 76 -14.15 7.01 17.83
CA SER A 76 -12.89 6.53 17.28
C SER A 76 -12.96 6.53 15.76
N ARG A 77 -11.81 6.71 15.11
CA ARG A 77 -11.63 6.45 13.67
C ARG A 77 -10.35 5.66 13.45
N ILE A 78 -10.36 4.77 12.47
CA ILE A 78 -9.22 3.94 12.13
C ILE A 78 -8.56 4.47 10.85
N VAL A 79 -7.23 4.51 10.83
CA VAL A 79 -6.44 4.77 9.62
C VAL A 79 -5.58 3.56 9.30
N LEU A 80 -5.55 3.14 8.05
CA LEU A 80 -4.87 1.95 7.56
C LEU A 80 -3.83 2.32 6.49
N SER A 81 -2.65 1.70 6.52
CA SER A 81 -1.54 2.04 5.62
C SER A 81 -1.66 1.27 4.32
N THR A 82 -1.79 2.00 3.21
CA THR A 82 -1.72 1.40 1.86
C THR A 82 -0.33 0.90 1.47
N LYS A 83 0.71 1.29 2.21
CA LYS A 83 2.11 0.95 1.93
C LYS A 83 2.58 -0.28 2.69
N ILE A 84 1.97 -0.57 3.84
CA ILE A 84 2.35 -1.68 4.72
C ILE A 84 1.33 -2.82 4.61
N LEU A 85 0.04 -2.49 4.56
CA LEU A 85 -1.02 -3.47 4.32
C LEU A 85 -1.15 -3.66 2.81
N ASP A 86 -0.33 -4.55 2.27
CA ASP A 86 -0.24 -4.90 0.85
C ASP A 86 -0.91 -6.26 0.53
N ARG A 87 -1.46 -6.94 1.55
CA ARG A 87 -2.09 -8.25 1.46
C ARG A 87 -3.28 -8.38 2.41
N ALA A 88 -4.18 -9.30 2.10
CA ALA A 88 -5.42 -9.51 2.85
C ALA A 88 -5.21 -10.00 4.30
N ASP A 89 -4.21 -10.85 4.53
CA ASP A 89 -3.81 -11.34 5.85
C ASP A 89 -3.37 -10.18 6.77
N ARG A 90 -2.51 -9.29 6.26
CA ARG A 90 -2.08 -8.09 7.03
C ARG A 90 -3.25 -7.17 7.36
N LEU A 91 -4.17 -6.94 6.42
CA LEU A 91 -5.36 -6.13 6.70
C LEU A 91 -6.22 -6.77 7.79
N ARG A 92 -6.47 -8.07 7.69
CA ARG A 92 -7.26 -8.85 8.66
C ARG A 92 -6.70 -8.72 10.08
N ASP A 93 -5.40 -8.91 10.23
CA ASP A 93 -4.71 -8.93 11.52
C ASP A 93 -4.59 -7.51 12.11
N THR A 94 -4.29 -6.52 11.28
CA THR A 94 -4.18 -5.13 11.73
C THR A 94 -5.53 -4.51 12.05
N LEU A 95 -6.57 -4.78 11.26
CA LEU A 95 -7.88 -4.18 11.50
C LEU A 95 -8.45 -4.61 12.85
N ILE A 96 -8.40 -5.91 13.18
CA ILE A 96 -8.93 -6.40 14.46
C ILE A 96 -8.16 -5.83 15.66
N HIS A 97 -6.84 -5.64 15.52
CA HIS A 97 -5.99 -4.97 16.51
C HIS A 97 -6.46 -3.53 16.78
N GLU A 98 -6.62 -2.73 15.73
CA GLU A 98 -7.06 -1.35 15.86
C GLU A 98 -8.49 -1.24 16.40
N LEU A 99 -9.38 -2.18 16.05
CA LEU A 99 -10.73 -2.24 16.60
C LEU A 99 -10.76 -2.60 18.09
N CYS A 100 -9.81 -3.41 18.58
CA CYS A 100 -9.67 -3.64 20.02
C CYS A 100 -9.32 -2.35 20.77
N HIS A 101 -8.50 -1.46 20.18
CA HIS A 101 -8.26 -0.11 20.73
C HIS A 101 -9.53 0.74 20.70
N ALA A 102 -10.29 0.72 19.60
CA ALA A 102 -11.55 1.44 19.50
C ALA A 102 -12.58 0.96 20.53
N ALA A 103 -12.73 -0.36 20.71
CA ALA A 103 -13.62 -0.96 21.70
C ALA A 103 -13.23 -0.59 23.14
N THR A 104 -11.94 -0.63 23.45
CA THR A 104 -11.43 -0.21 24.76
C THR A 104 -11.80 1.25 25.07
N TRP A 105 -11.72 2.13 24.07
CA TRP A 105 -12.10 3.52 24.22
C TRP A 105 -13.61 3.72 24.32
N ILE A 106 -14.37 3.19 23.36
CA ILE A 106 -15.81 3.44 23.23
C ILE A 106 -16.60 2.69 24.30
N VAL A 107 -16.31 1.40 24.50
CA VAL A 107 -17.08 0.50 25.38
C VAL A 107 -16.58 0.55 26.81
N ASN A 108 -15.27 0.45 27.02
CA ASN A 108 -14.69 0.43 28.38
C ASN A 108 -14.28 1.80 28.89
N ALA A 109 -14.51 2.87 28.10
CA ALA A 109 -14.22 4.24 28.49
C ALA A 109 -12.74 4.51 28.89
N THR A 110 -11.81 3.65 28.47
CA THR A 110 -10.41 3.58 28.94
C THR A 110 -9.41 3.90 27.81
N SER A 111 -8.23 4.43 28.16
CA SER A 111 -7.15 4.78 27.22
C SER A 111 -5.78 4.30 27.72
N ASP A 112 -5.62 2.99 27.90
CA ASP A 112 -4.42 2.34 28.45
C ASP A 112 -3.57 1.62 27.38
N GLY A 113 -3.81 1.89 26.10
CA GLY A 113 -3.09 1.25 24.99
C GLY A 113 -3.44 -0.24 24.91
N HIS A 114 -2.52 -1.11 25.35
CA HIS A 114 -2.65 -2.58 25.37
C HIS A 114 -2.88 -3.14 26.79
N GLY A 115 -3.60 -2.40 27.64
CA GLY A 115 -3.90 -2.81 29.01
C GLY A 115 -4.95 -3.93 29.11
N PRO A 116 -5.47 -4.22 30.31
CA PRO A 116 -6.33 -5.37 30.57
C PRO A 116 -7.59 -5.43 29.67
N ASN A 117 -8.24 -4.29 29.43
CA ASN A 117 -9.42 -4.21 28.58
C ASN A 117 -9.09 -4.55 27.12
N TRP A 118 -8.00 -4.01 26.59
CA TRP A 118 -7.54 -4.33 25.24
C TRP A 118 -7.21 -5.82 25.10
N ARG A 119 -6.53 -6.40 26.11
CA ARG A 119 -6.21 -7.83 26.13
C ARG A 119 -7.48 -8.68 26.16
N ALA A 120 -8.47 -8.31 26.96
CA ALA A 120 -9.74 -9.04 27.01
C ALA A 120 -10.44 -9.06 25.64
N TRP A 121 -10.44 -7.94 24.89
CA TRP A 121 -10.97 -7.92 23.52
C TRP A 121 -10.15 -8.76 22.54
N ALA A 122 -8.81 -8.68 22.63
CA ALA A 122 -7.92 -9.47 21.79
C ALA A 122 -8.09 -10.98 22.07
N ASP A 123 -8.22 -11.38 23.34
CA ASP A 123 -8.47 -12.76 23.74
C ASP A 123 -9.84 -13.23 23.27
N LYS A 124 -10.90 -12.41 23.42
CA LYS A 124 -12.22 -12.71 22.86
C LYS A 124 -12.16 -12.94 21.35
N ALA A 125 -11.43 -12.10 20.62
CA ALA A 125 -11.22 -12.26 19.19
C ALA A 125 -10.49 -13.57 18.84
N ASN A 126 -9.39 -13.89 19.52
CA ASN A 126 -8.65 -15.14 19.30
C ASN A 126 -9.48 -16.38 19.67
N CYS A 127 -10.31 -16.32 20.72
CA CYS A 127 -11.24 -17.39 21.07
C CYS A 127 -12.32 -17.58 20.01
N ARG A 128 -12.85 -16.47 19.45
CA ARG A 128 -13.89 -16.51 18.42
C ARG A 128 -13.37 -16.98 17.06
N PHE A 129 -12.13 -16.63 16.74
CA PHE A 129 -11.45 -16.96 15.49
C PHE A 129 -10.09 -17.63 15.78
N PRO A 130 -10.09 -18.91 16.19
CA PRO A 130 -8.87 -19.65 16.53
C PRO A 130 -7.92 -19.83 15.33
N GLU A 131 -8.39 -19.58 14.11
CA GLU A 131 -7.57 -19.56 12.89
C GLU A 131 -6.75 -18.26 12.72
N LEU A 132 -7.05 -17.21 13.47
CA LEU A 132 -6.23 -16.00 13.49
C LEU A 132 -4.91 -16.27 14.23
N PRO A 133 -3.79 -15.69 13.77
CA PRO A 133 -2.61 -15.58 14.62
C PRO A 133 -2.98 -14.82 15.89
N VAL A 134 -2.37 -15.20 17.02
CA VAL A 134 -2.53 -14.48 18.29
C VAL A 134 -2.33 -12.98 18.06
N ILE A 135 -3.37 -12.20 18.35
CA ILE A 135 -3.33 -10.73 18.21
C ILE A 135 -2.30 -10.16 19.19
N LYS A 136 -1.15 -9.74 18.66
CA LYS A 136 -0.04 -9.15 19.41
C LYS A 136 -0.20 -7.63 19.58
N ARG A 137 0.60 -7.06 20.49
CA ARG A 137 0.72 -5.61 20.69
C ARG A 137 1.37 -4.87 19.51
N CYS A 138 2.22 -5.56 18.75
CA CYS A 138 2.92 -4.99 17.60
C CYS A 138 2.86 -5.96 16.41
N HIS A 139 2.87 -5.40 15.21
CA HIS A 139 3.03 -6.15 13.97
C HIS A 139 4.45 -5.95 13.42
N ASP A 140 5.16 -7.04 13.19
CA ASP A 140 6.53 -7.04 12.65
C ASP A 140 6.50 -7.32 11.14
N TYR A 141 5.75 -6.53 10.39
CA TYR A 141 5.64 -6.72 8.95
C TYR A 141 6.95 -6.31 8.24
N ALA A 142 7.50 -7.21 7.43
CA ALA A 142 8.51 -6.84 6.46
C ALA A 142 7.89 -5.87 5.44
N ILE A 143 8.35 -4.60 5.45
CA ILE A 143 7.84 -3.56 4.55
C ILE A 143 8.57 -3.68 3.22
N THR A 144 7.83 -4.06 2.17
CA THR A 144 8.39 -4.13 0.82
C THR A 144 8.46 -2.72 0.21
N THR A 145 9.67 -2.23 -0.01
CA THR A 145 9.91 -0.94 -0.66
C THR A 145 10.26 -1.12 -2.14
N LYS A 146 9.88 -0.18 -3.01
CA LYS A 146 10.15 -0.26 -4.46
C LYS A 146 11.61 0.06 -4.81
N PHE A 147 12.26 0.92 -4.03
CA PHE A 147 13.62 1.37 -4.26
C PHE A 147 14.50 1.01 -3.07
N THR A 148 15.72 0.55 -3.34
CA THR A 148 16.76 0.31 -2.34
C THR A 148 17.95 1.18 -2.66
N TYR A 149 18.39 1.96 -1.68
CA TYR A 149 19.61 2.75 -1.77
C TYR A 149 20.72 1.99 -1.05
N LYS A 150 21.71 1.51 -1.81
CA LYS A 150 22.87 0.77 -1.27
C LYS A 150 24.09 1.67 -1.26
N CYS A 151 24.78 1.74 -0.13
CA CYS A 151 26.08 2.39 -0.05
C CYS A 151 27.11 1.55 -0.80
N MET A 152 27.84 2.18 -1.71
CA MET A 152 28.84 1.48 -2.53
C MET A 152 30.13 1.18 -1.78
N SER A 153 30.35 1.81 -0.62
CA SER A 153 31.55 1.60 0.19
C SER A 153 31.36 0.51 1.25
N CYS A 154 30.34 0.61 2.09
CA CYS A 154 30.10 -0.35 3.19
C CYS A 154 28.93 -1.31 2.98
N GLY A 155 28.20 -1.20 1.86
CA GLY A 155 27.07 -2.09 1.56
C GLY A 155 25.76 -1.80 2.31
N TYR A 156 25.73 -0.85 3.25
CA TYR A 156 24.51 -0.47 3.99
C TYR A 156 23.35 -0.12 3.04
N CYS A 157 22.15 -0.65 3.33
CA CYS A 157 20.97 -0.52 2.48
C CYS A 157 19.82 0.20 3.18
N ILE A 158 19.13 1.08 2.44
CA ILE A 158 17.93 1.78 2.89
C ILE A 158 16.80 1.57 1.88
N GLY A 159 15.67 1.01 2.33
CA GLY A 159 14.46 0.86 1.53
C GLY A 159 13.62 2.15 1.49
N ARG A 160 13.08 2.52 0.32
CA ARG A 160 12.16 3.66 0.11
C ARG A 160 11.04 3.35 -0.89
N HIS A 161 9.84 3.84 -0.63
CA HIS A 161 8.69 3.66 -1.53
C HIS A 161 8.73 4.55 -2.78
N SER A 162 9.52 5.62 -2.76
CA SER A 162 9.76 6.54 -3.88
C SER A 162 11.27 6.77 -4.08
N LYS A 163 11.68 7.28 -5.25
CA LYS A 163 13.06 7.73 -5.51
C LYS A 163 13.32 9.08 -4.83
N SER A 164 13.28 9.10 -3.50
CA SER A 164 13.30 10.34 -2.70
C SER A 164 14.68 10.75 -2.17
N LEU A 165 15.67 9.87 -2.21
CA LEU A 165 17.03 10.20 -1.76
C LEU A 165 17.83 10.73 -2.95
N ASP A 166 18.23 12.01 -2.86
CA ASP A 166 19.24 12.61 -3.72
C ASP A 166 20.61 12.02 -3.37
N THR A 167 21.13 11.17 -4.24
CA THR A 167 22.39 10.44 -4.05
C THR A 167 23.63 11.32 -4.21
N ASP A 168 23.50 12.49 -4.84
CA ASP A 168 24.60 13.43 -5.02
C ASP A 168 24.84 14.26 -3.76
N ARG A 169 23.76 14.59 -3.05
CA ARG A 169 23.82 15.34 -1.78
C ARG A 169 23.93 14.46 -0.54
N LYS A 170 23.25 13.31 -0.52
CA LYS A 170 23.20 12.45 0.68
C LYS A 170 24.36 11.44 0.68
N ARG A 171 24.90 11.18 1.87
CA ARG A 171 26.00 10.25 2.13
C ARG A 171 25.61 9.24 3.20
N CYS A 172 26.28 8.10 3.20
CA CYS A 172 26.07 7.06 4.20
C CYS A 172 26.42 7.59 5.61
N GLY A 173 25.54 7.40 6.58
CA GLY A 173 25.81 7.82 7.96
C GLY A 173 26.90 7.02 8.67
N TYR A 174 27.26 5.83 8.17
CA TYR A 174 28.27 4.96 8.78
C TYR A 174 29.69 5.18 8.24
N CYS A 175 29.82 5.40 6.93
CA CYS A 175 31.13 5.48 6.27
C CYS A 175 31.28 6.69 5.34
N TYR A 176 30.28 7.57 5.28
CA TYR A 176 30.25 8.74 4.39
C TYR A 176 30.34 8.43 2.88
N GLY A 177 30.25 7.17 2.47
CA GLY A 177 30.23 6.74 1.07
C GLY A 177 28.99 7.18 0.29
N LYS A 178 29.07 7.13 -1.05
CA LYS A 178 27.97 7.45 -1.97
C LYS A 178 26.92 6.33 -2.01
N PHE A 179 25.66 6.70 -2.22
CA PHE A 179 24.56 5.77 -2.42
C PHE A 179 24.30 5.55 -3.92
N GLN A 180 23.96 4.32 -4.30
CA GLN A 180 23.39 4.00 -5.60
C GLN A 180 21.95 3.48 -5.41
N VAL A 181 21.04 3.91 -6.29
CA VAL A 181 19.63 3.50 -6.25
C VAL A 181 19.39 2.26 -7.12
N PHE A 182 18.69 1.28 -6.56
CA PHE A 182 18.24 0.06 -7.21
C PHE A 182 16.72 -0.04 -7.14
N VAL A 183 16.11 -0.71 -8.11
CA VAL A 183 14.71 -1.14 -8.00
C VAL A 183 14.73 -2.50 -7.30
N THR A 184 14.04 -2.62 -6.16
CA THR A 184 14.15 -3.79 -5.26
C THR A 184 13.89 -5.12 -5.95
N ALA A 185 12.91 -5.17 -6.85
CA ALA A 185 12.59 -6.37 -7.64
C ALA A 185 13.77 -6.87 -8.52
N LYS A 186 14.74 -6.01 -8.82
CA LYS A 186 15.95 -6.35 -9.58
C LYS A 186 17.14 -6.74 -8.67
N MET A 187 17.03 -6.53 -7.36
CA MET A 187 18.08 -6.89 -6.40
C MET A 187 17.92 -8.34 -5.94
N SER A 188 16.68 -8.83 -5.80
CA SER A 188 16.40 -10.22 -5.40
C SER A 188 16.88 -11.25 -6.42
N THR A 189 17.09 -10.87 -7.68
CA THR A 189 17.64 -11.71 -8.74
C THR A 189 19.16 -11.62 -8.87
N ALA A 190 19.83 -10.73 -8.13
CA ALA A 190 21.27 -10.49 -8.22
C ALA A 190 22.06 -11.07 -7.04
N SER A 191 21.39 -11.76 -6.10
CA SER A 191 22.02 -12.40 -4.93
C SER A 191 22.51 -13.83 -5.20
N ALA A 192 22.44 -14.29 -6.46
CA ALA A 192 23.11 -15.50 -6.91
C ALA A 192 24.13 -15.11 -7.98
N THR A 193 25.40 -15.36 -7.66
CA THR A 193 26.57 -15.26 -8.53
C THR A 193 27.23 -13.90 -8.65
N SER A 194 28.44 -13.84 -8.08
CA SER A 194 29.45 -12.80 -8.18
C SER A 194 29.84 -12.50 -9.62
N GLY A 195 30.08 -11.22 -9.91
CA GLY A 195 30.97 -10.74 -10.97
C GLY A 195 30.40 -10.69 -12.40
N SER A 196 30.01 -9.50 -12.84
CA SER A 196 30.26 -8.99 -14.19
C SER A 196 29.70 -7.58 -14.32
N ASP A 197 30.57 -6.64 -14.67
CA ASP A 197 30.19 -5.32 -15.19
C ASP A 197 29.28 -5.49 -16.41
N SER A 198 27.97 -5.32 -16.25
CA SER A 198 27.04 -5.29 -17.37
C SER A 198 26.56 -3.86 -17.62
N VAL A 199 27.20 -3.27 -18.63
CA VAL A 199 26.82 -2.08 -19.40
C VAL A 199 25.30 -1.99 -19.60
N ARG A 200 24.77 -0.76 -19.45
CA ARG A 200 23.40 -0.35 -19.77
C ARG A 200 23.01 -0.80 -21.19
N THR A 201 22.11 -1.77 -21.32
CA THR A 201 21.28 -1.87 -22.53
C THR A 201 20.17 -0.83 -22.44
N GLN A 202 20.29 0.23 -23.25
CA GLN A 202 19.18 1.14 -23.53
C GLN A 202 18.04 0.33 -24.14
N ARG A 203 16.88 0.28 -23.50
CA ARG A 203 15.66 -0.24 -24.14
C ARG A 203 15.27 0.74 -25.24
N ASN A 204 15.10 0.23 -26.45
CA ASN A 204 14.58 1.02 -27.56
C ASN A 204 13.23 1.64 -27.16
N PRO A 205 13.01 2.95 -27.41
CA PRO A 205 11.75 3.59 -27.07
C PRO A 205 10.59 2.91 -27.79
N THR A 206 9.49 2.66 -27.07
CA THR A 206 8.26 2.12 -27.67
C THR A 206 7.75 3.04 -28.79
N GLY A 207 7.01 2.52 -29.78
CA GLY A 207 6.49 3.33 -30.89
C GLY A 207 5.72 4.58 -30.46
N PHE A 208 4.95 4.51 -29.37
CA PHE A 208 4.28 5.69 -28.79
C PHE A 208 5.27 6.71 -28.20
N ALA A 209 6.36 6.25 -27.60
CA ALA A 209 7.38 7.13 -27.03
C ALA A 209 8.16 7.88 -28.12
N LEU A 210 8.40 7.25 -29.27
CA LEU A 210 8.95 7.92 -30.46
C LEU A 210 7.93 8.94 -30.99
N PHE A 211 6.67 8.53 -31.16
CA PHE A 211 5.61 9.42 -31.63
C PHE A 211 5.43 10.66 -30.73
N VAL A 212 5.44 10.49 -29.42
CA VAL A 212 5.38 11.62 -28.47
C VAL A 212 6.62 12.50 -28.64
N LYS A 213 7.83 11.94 -28.72
CA LYS A 213 9.05 12.72 -28.91
C LYS A 213 8.98 13.60 -30.16
N ASP A 214 8.50 13.04 -31.27
CA ASP A 214 8.50 13.70 -32.57
C ASP A 214 7.39 14.77 -32.68
N ASN A 215 6.26 14.58 -31.99
CA ASN A 215 5.08 15.44 -32.15
C ASN A 215 4.84 16.42 -30.98
N TYR A 216 5.52 16.25 -29.83
CA TYR A 216 5.21 17.03 -28.63
C TYR A 216 5.45 18.53 -28.79
N ALA A 217 6.56 18.93 -29.41
CA ALA A 217 6.88 20.35 -29.57
C ALA A 217 5.86 21.07 -30.45
N ALA A 218 5.40 20.43 -31.53
CA ALA A 218 4.39 20.97 -32.43
C ALA A 218 3.04 21.13 -31.72
N VAL A 219 2.53 20.06 -31.08
CA VAL A 219 1.23 20.09 -30.39
C VAL A 219 1.24 21.07 -29.21
N LYS A 220 2.36 21.19 -28.49
CA LYS A 220 2.48 22.17 -27.39
C LYS A 220 2.47 23.61 -27.91
N LYS A 221 3.12 23.88 -29.04
CA LYS A 221 3.18 25.22 -29.65
C LYS A 221 1.84 25.62 -30.28
N GLU A 222 1.17 24.68 -30.94
CA GLU A 222 -0.10 24.89 -31.64
C GLU A 222 -1.26 25.17 -30.67
N HIS A 223 -1.35 24.39 -29.59
CA HIS A 223 -2.51 24.48 -28.69
C HIS A 223 -2.24 25.30 -27.42
N ASN A 224 -0.97 25.63 -27.10
CA ASN A 224 -0.56 26.33 -25.88
C ASN A 224 -1.20 25.77 -24.58
N VAL A 225 -1.42 24.44 -24.53
CA VAL A 225 -2.12 23.77 -23.43
C VAL A 225 -1.15 23.15 -22.40
N PRO A 226 -1.61 22.92 -21.16
CA PRO A 226 -0.82 22.23 -20.14
C PRO A 226 -0.38 20.83 -20.57
N HIS A 227 0.75 20.37 -20.03
CA HIS A 227 1.38 19.09 -20.38
C HIS A 227 0.39 17.89 -20.39
N GLY A 228 -0.50 17.79 -19.40
CA GLY A 228 -1.49 16.72 -19.32
C GLY A 228 -2.46 16.69 -20.51
N GLN A 229 -2.83 17.86 -21.03
CA GLN A 229 -3.70 17.99 -22.20
C GLN A 229 -2.95 17.60 -23.48
N VAL A 230 -1.68 18.01 -23.62
CA VAL A 230 -0.81 17.62 -24.75
C VAL A 230 -0.68 16.10 -24.83
N MET A 231 -0.44 15.43 -23.70
CA MET A 231 -0.33 13.97 -23.65
C MET A 231 -1.63 13.26 -24.04
N LYS A 232 -2.79 13.83 -23.68
CA LYS A 232 -4.11 13.30 -24.06
C LYS A 232 -4.33 13.41 -25.57
N LEU A 233 -4.02 14.58 -26.17
CA LEU A 233 -4.12 14.80 -27.61
C LEU A 233 -3.18 13.88 -28.41
N LEU A 234 -1.93 13.72 -27.95
CA LEU A 234 -0.98 12.82 -28.60
C LEU A 234 -1.40 11.35 -28.50
N SER A 235 -2.06 10.94 -27.40
CA SER A 235 -2.59 9.59 -27.26
C SER A 235 -3.75 9.32 -28.22
N GLN A 236 -4.63 10.31 -28.43
CA GLN A 236 -5.72 10.24 -29.40
C GLN A 236 -5.19 10.18 -30.84
N LYS A 237 -4.28 11.10 -31.21
CA LYS A 237 -3.63 11.11 -32.53
C LYS A 237 -2.88 9.80 -32.82
N PHE A 238 -2.20 9.21 -31.84
CA PHE A 238 -1.50 7.93 -32.02
C PHE A 238 -2.48 6.76 -32.20
N ALA A 239 -3.63 6.77 -31.52
CA ALA A 239 -4.67 5.77 -31.69
C ALA A 239 -5.30 5.85 -33.09
N GLU A 240 -5.59 7.06 -33.59
CA GLU A 240 -6.11 7.29 -34.95
C GLU A 240 -5.12 6.84 -36.03
N VAL A 241 -3.83 7.17 -35.88
CA VAL A 241 -2.78 6.70 -36.80
C VAL A 241 -2.69 5.17 -36.80
N LYS A 242 -2.89 4.53 -35.65
CA LYS A 242 -2.87 3.06 -35.54
C LYS A 242 -4.11 2.42 -36.19
N ILE A 243 -5.27 3.05 -36.10
CA ILE A 243 -6.52 2.60 -36.72
C ILE A 243 -6.45 2.78 -38.25
N ASN A 244 -5.99 3.94 -38.74
CA ASN A 244 -5.86 4.20 -40.18
C ASN A 244 -4.82 3.30 -40.88
N LYS A 245 -3.81 2.83 -40.14
CA LYS A 245 -2.80 1.90 -40.66
C LYS A 245 -3.31 0.45 -40.73
N GLN A 246 -4.38 0.12 -39.98
CA GLN A 246 -5.02 -1.20 -40.04
C GLN A 246 -6.06 -1.27 -41.17
N SER A 247 -6.73 -0.16 -41.49
CA SER A 247 -7.71 -0.09 -42.59
C SER A 247 -7.10 0.03 -43.99
N THR A 248 -5.81 0.32 -44.12
CA THR A 248 -5.09 0.34 -45.42
C THR A 248 -4.51 -1.01 -45.82
N ASP A 249 -4.42 -1.98 -44.89
CA ASP A 249 -3.92 -3.35 -45.14
C ASP A 249 -5.05 -4.36 -45.48
N GLU A 250 -6.32 -3.92 -45.56
CA GLU A 250 -7.51 -4.76 -45.82
C GLU A 250 -8.23 -4.46 -47.16
N GLN A 251 -7.51 -4.08 -48.22
CA GLN A 251 -8.04 -4.18 -49.61
C GLN A 251 -7.22 -5.17 -50.45
N PRO A 252 -7.71 -6.40 -50.69
CA PRO A 252 -7.20 -7.23 -51.77
C PRO A 252 -7.75 -6.76 -53.12
N SER A 253 -6.91 -6.93 -54.15
CA SER A 253 -7.07 -6.66 -55.60
C SER A 253 -8.46 -6.40 -56.17
#